data_AF-A0AAN7IJN8-F1
#
_entry.id   AF-A0AAN7IJN8-F1
#
_cell.length_a   1.000
_cell.length_b   1.000
_cell.length_c   1.000
_cell.angle_alpha   90.00
_cell.angle_beta   90.00
_cell.angle_gamma   90.00
#
_symmetry.space_group_name_H-M   'P 1'
#
loop_
_entity.id
_entity.type
_entity.pdbx_description
1 polymer ?
#
loop_
_entity_poly.entity_id
_entity_poly.type
_entity_poly.pdbx_seq_one_letter_code
_entity_poly.pdbx_strand_id
1 'polypeptide(L)' 'MKSFVEAGRVTKRLFGIVEDSVIGLQAATRGGMSCVISYTSSTAEQDFKDAIAIYPDSSNLRLKDLELLLQKVVPDS' A
#
# COMPACT_ATOMS: atom_id res chain seq x y z
N MET A 1 40.94 10.69 10.95
CA MET A 1 40.45 9.92 9.79
C MET A 1 38.97 10.18 9.65
N LYS A 2 38.54 10.67 8.49
CA LYS A 2 37.14 10.88 8.14
C LYS A 2 36.48 9.53 7.86
N SER A 3 35.28 9.33 8.37
CA SER A 3 34.27 8.52 7.69
C SER A 3 32.89 9.00 8.13
N PHE A 4 32.40 9.97 7.36
CA PHE A 4 30.99 10.27 7.25
C PHE A 4 30.30 8.99 6.76
N VAL A 5 29.55 8.32 7.63
CA VAL A 5 28.47 7.44 7.17
C VAL A 5 27.31 8.38 6.90
N GLU A 6 27.17 8.80 5.66
CA GLU A 6 25.92 9.38 5.20
C GLU A 6 24.93 8.23 5.12
N ALA A 7 24.19 8.02 6.21
CA ALA A 7 22.98 7.23 6.18
C ALA A 7 21.98 8.00 5.31
N GLY A 8 22.11 7.83 3.99
CA GLY A 8 21.12 8.29 3.04
C GLY A 8 19.79 7.72 3.51
N ARG A 9 18.94 8.59 4.07
CA ARG A 9 17.55 8.26 4.39
C ARG A 9 16.92 7.79 3.09
N VAL A 10 16.83 6.49 2.91
CA VAL A 10 15.81 5.92 2.03
C VAL A 10 14.51 6.21 2.77
N THR A 11 13.95 7.41 2.55
CA THR A 11 12.58 7.73 2.93
C THR A 11 11.74 6.58 2.41
N LYS A 12 11.14 5.79 3.31
CA LYS A 12 10.39 4.57 3.03
C LYS A 12 9.49 4.83 1.81
N ARG A 13 9.93 4.40 0.62
CA ARG A 13 9.13 4.53 -0.59
C ARG A 13 8.00 3.54 -0.43
N LEU A 14 6.83 4.07 -0.07
CA LEU A 14 5.63 3.29 0.10
C LEU A 14 5.20 2.84 -1.30
N PHE A 15 5.47 1.58 -1.64
CA PHE A 15 4.95 0.98 -2.86
C PHE A 15 3.47 0.68 -2.62
N GLY A 16 2.60 1.39 -3.33
CA GLY A 16 1.18 1.06 -3.39
C GLY A 16 0.98 -0.12 -4.32
N ILE A 17 0.45 -1.22 -3.79
CA ILE A 17 0.07 -2.40 -4.58
C ILE A 17 -1.44 -2.41 -4.70
N VAL A 18 -1.96 -2.75 -5.88
CA VAL A 18 -3.38 -3.05 -6.08
C VAL A 18 -3.53 -4.56 -6.17
N GLU A 19 -4.24 -5.14 -5.21
CA GLU A 19 -4.49 -6.59 -5.13
C GLU A 19 -6.00 -6.87 -5.14
N ASP A 20 -6.38 -8.10 -5.46
CA ASP A 20 -7.77 -8.57 -5.46
C ASP A 20 -8.03 -9.67 -4.43
N SER A 21 -6.99 -10.15 -3.74
CA SER A 21 -7.04 -11.32 -2.86
C SER A 21 -6.27 -11.13 -1.55
N VAL A 22 -6.68 -11.88 -0.52
CA VAL A 22 -6.05 -11.85 0.81
C VAL A 22 -4.60 -12.36 0.78
N ILE A 23 -4.24 -13.22 -0.17
CA ILE A 23 -2.88 -13.77 -0.30
C ILE A 23 -1.91 -12.65 -0.71
N GLY A 24 -2.29 -11.85 -1.71
CA GLY A 24 -1.54 -10.67 -2.14
C GLY A 24 -1.43 -9.63 -1.03
N LEU A 25 -2.54 -9.36 -0.32
CA LEU A 25 -2.56 -8.46 0.84
C LEU A 25 -1.56 -8.89 1.92
N GLN A 26 -1.57 -10.16 2.31
CA GLN A 26 -0.66 -10.67 3.34
C GLN A 26 0.81 -10.62 2.89
N ALA A 27 1.09 -10.89 1.62
CA ALA A 27 2.43 -10.76 1.06
C ALA A 27 2.92 -9.30 1.11
N ALA A 28 2.06 -8.35 0.70
CA ALA A 28 2.36 -6.93 0.73
C ALA A 28 2.63 -6.43 2.16
N THR A 29 1.74 -6.76 3.10
CA THR A 29 1.87 -6.38 4.51
C THR A 29 3.13 -6.94 5.13
N ARG A 30 3.48 -8.21 4.85
CA ARG A 30 4.74 -8.84 5.31
C ARG A 30 5.98 -8.19 4.72
N GLY A 31 5.89 -7.68 3.48
CA GLY A 31 6.94 -6.89 2.83
C GLY A 31 7.04 -5.45 3.33
N GLY A 32 6.18 -5.02 4.26
CA GLY A 32 6.12 -3.63 4.74
C GLY A 32 5.55 -2.64 3.73
N MET A 33 4.81 -3.14 2.73
CA MET A 33 4.15 -2.37 1.68
C MET A 33 2.69 -2.10 2.06
N SER A 34 2.13 -1.01 1.54
CA SER A 34 0.71 -0.69 1.73
C SER A 34 -0.09 -1.12 0.52
N CYS A 35 -1.25 -1.72 0.77
CA CYS A 35 -2.03 -2.38 -0.26
C CYS A 35 -3.44 -1.79 -0.36
N VAL A 36 -3.87 -1.47 -1.58
CA VAL A 36 -5.24 -1.13 -1.92
C VAL A 36 -5.89 -2.38 -2.50
N ILE A 37 -7.09 -2.71 -2.05
CA ILE A 37 -7.83 -3.85 -2.56
C ILE A 37 -8.87 -3.39 -3.57
N SER A 38 -8.89 -4.04 -4.73
CA SER A 38 -10.01 -4.03 -5.66
C SER A 38 -10.51 -5.47 -5.79
N TYR A 39 -11.51 -5.84 -5.00
CA TYR A 39 -12.01 -7.21 -5.02
C TYR A 39 -12.91 -7.46 -6.24
N THR A 40 -13.14 -8.73 -6.55
CA THR A 40 -14.20 -9.14 -7.47
C THR A 40 -15.23 -9.97 -6.70
N SER A 41 -16.34 -10.34 -7.34
CA SER A 41 -17.37 -11.15 -6.66
C SER A 41 -16.84 -12.46 -6.07
N SER A 42 -15.75 -13.02 -6.61
CA SER A 42 -15.14 -14.26 -6.10
C SER A 42 -14.32 -14.06 -4.82
N THR A 43 -13.88 -12.83 -4.52
CA THR A 43 -13.05 -12.49 -3.36
C THR A 43 -13.75 -11.55 -2.38
N ALA A 44 -15.00 -11.15 -2.65
CA ALA A 44 -15.77 -10.19 -1.86
C ALA A 44 -15.96 -10.58 -0.37
N GLU A 45 -15.98 -11.88 -0.07
CA GLU A 45 -16.17 -12.40 1.30
C GLU A 45 -14.84 -12.58 2.07
N GLN A 46 -13.71 -12.15 1.50
CA GLN A 46 -12.41 -12.23 2.16
C GLN A 46 -12.20 -11.08 3.16
N ASP A 47 -11.41 -11.33 4.21
CA ASP A 47 -11.03 -10.31 5.20
C ASP A 47 -9.86 -9.46 4.68
N PHE A 48 -10.16 -8.22 4.29
CA PHE A 48 -9.21 -7.23 3.78
C PHE A 48 -8.82 -6.15 4.79
N LYS A 49 -8.98 -6.38 6.11
CA LYS A 49 -8.75 -5.36 7.15
C LYS A 49 -7.37 -4.68 7.14
N ASP A 50 -6.35 -5.37 6.63
CA ASP A 50 -4.98 -4.87 6.59
C ASP A 50 -4.73 -3.95 5.37
N ALA A 51 -5.72 -3.80 4.49
CA ALA A 51 -5.65 -2.90 3.34
C ALA A 51 -5.84 -1.45 3.76
N ILE A 52 -5.14 -0.53 3.09
CA ILE A 52 -5.28 0.91 3.35
C ILE A 52 -6.57 1.49 2.75
N ALA A 53 -7.13 0.81 1.75
CA ALA A 53 -8.43 1.10 1.16
C ALA A 53 -8.97 -0.14 0.45
N ILE A 54 -10.28 -0.27 0.38
CA ILE A 54 -10.98 -1.36 -0.30
C ILE A 54 -11.98 -0.74 -1.26
N TYR A 55 -11.94 -1.16 -2.51
CA TYR A 55 -12.83 -0.75 -3.58
C TYR A 55 -13.54 -1.99 -4.15
N PRO A 56 -14.83 -1.86 -4.50
CA PRO A 56 -15.59 -2.95 -5.14
C PRO A 56 -15.15 -3.21 -6.59
N ASP A 57 -14.51 -2.25 -7.24
CA ASP A 57 -13.92 -2.38 -8.58
C ASP A 57 -12.88 -1.26 -8.83
N SER A 58 -12.09 -1.42 -9.90
CA SER A 58 -11.04 -0.47 -10.26
C SER A 58 -11.51 0.72 -11.11
N SER A 59 -12.80 0.78 -11.47
CA SER A 59 -13.35 1.83 -12.33
C SER A 59 -13.31 3.20 -11.65
N ASN A 60 -13.35 3.22 -10.31
CA ASN A 60 -13.31 4.44 -9.50
C ASN A 60 -11.93 4.72 -8.88
N LEU A 61 -10.90 3.94 -9.20
CA LEU A 61 -9.54 4.19 -8.73
C LEU A 61 -8.87 5.28 -9.59
N ARG A 62 -8.69 6.46 -9.01
CA ARG A 62 -7.91 7.54 -9.64
C ARG A 62 -6.54 7.62 -9.00
N LEU A 63 -5.53 7.96 -9.79
CA LEU A 63 -4.16 8.14 -9.32
C LEU A 63 -4.09 9.13 -8.14
N LYS A 64 -4.85 10.23 -8.20
CA LYS A 64 -4.93 11.23 -7.12
C LYS A 64 -5.44 10.65 -5.80
N ASP A 65 -6.38 9.71 -5.86
CA ASP A 65 -6.93 9.07 -4.67
C ASP A 65 -5.86 8.14 -4.05
N LEU A 66 -5.06 7.45 -4.88
CA LEU A 66 -3.89 6.67 -4.46
C LEU A 66 -2.80 7.54 -3.82
N GLU A 67 -2.45 8.67 -4.45
CA GLU A 67 -1.46 9.62 -3.92
C GLU A 67 -1.86 10.14 -2.53
N LEU A 68 -3.14 10.50 -2.35
CA LEU A 68 -3.68 10.95 -1.07
C LEU A 68 -3.62 9.84 -0.01
N LEU A 69 -3.90 8.59 -0.39
CA LEU A 69 -3.80 7.45 0.52
C LEU A 69 -2.36 7.19 0.95
N LEU A 70 -1.40 7.27 0.03
CA LEU A 70 0.02 7.08 0.33
C LEU A 70 0.57 8.20 1.23
N GLN A 71 0.12 9.44 1.05
CA GLN A 71 0.45 10.57 1.94
C GLN A 71 -0.06 10.36 3.36
N LYS A 72 -1.21 9.72 3.57
CA LYS A 72 -1.73 9.43 4.93
C LYS A 72 -0.89 8.41 5.69
N VAL A 73 -0.21 7.52 4.98
CA VAL A 73 0.59 6.44 5.60
C VAL A 73 2.02 6.89 5.91
N VAL A 74 2.51 7.93 5.22
CA VAL A 74 3.79 8.58 5.53
C VAL A 74 3.48 9.88 6.29
N PRO A 75 3.48 9.89 7.64
CA PRO A 75 3.40 11.15 8.35
C PRO A 75 4.61 12.02 7.97
N ASP A 76 4.35 13.27 7.58
CA ASP A 76 5.40 14.28 7.42
C ASP A 76 6.20 14.32 8.72
N SER A 77 7.48 14.01 8.59
CA SER A 77 8.43 13.94 9.71
C SER A 77 9.11 15.28 9.94
#